data_AF-A0A0A9YC29-F1
#
_entry.id   AF-A0A0A9YC29-F1
#
_cell.length_a   1.000
_cell.length_b   1.000
_cell.length_c   1.000
_cell.angle_alpha   90.00
_cell.angle_beta   90.00
_cell.angle_gamma   90.00
#
_symmetry.space_group_name_H-M   'P 1'
#
loop_
_entity.id
_entity.type
_entity.pdbx_description
1 polymer ?
#
loop_
_entity_poly.entity_id
_entity_poly.type
_entity_poly.pdbx_seq_one_letter_code
_entity_poly.pdbx_strand_id
1 'polypeptide(L)'
;NLSRKLQVFVNRCLRRILGVWWPDTISNDELLRSTQQLPIAVEVKRRKWQWIGHTLRKGEGAVEQEALEWNPQGYRRRGRPRMTWRRSIEVEAAKVGKSWNQIRALARDREEWRNFVSALCSS
;
A
#
# COMPACT_ATOMS: atom_id res chain seq x y z
N ASN A 1 -14.51 -9.57 2.84
CA ASN A 1 -13.10 -9.12 2.92
C ASN A 1 -12.54 -8.96 1.50
N LEU A 2 -12.38 -7.72 1.01
CA LEU A 2 -11.94 -7.39 -0.35
C LEU A 2 -10.53 -7.94 -0.66
N SER A 3 -9.62 -7.86 0.31
CA SER A 3 -8.24 -8.35 0.18
C SER A 3 -8.21 -9.83 -0.21
N ARG A 4 -9.01 -10.68 0.45
CA ARG A 4 -9.11 -12.10 0.12
C ARG A 4 -9.60 -12.34 -1.31
N LYS A 5 -10.59 -11.58 -1.78
CA LYS A 5 -11.10 -11.70 -3.15
C LYS A 5 -10.04 -11.33 -4.19
N LEU A 6 -9.28 -10.26 -3.93
CA LEU A 6 -8.16 -9.84 -4.78
C LEU A 6 -7.06 -10.92 -4.79
N GLN A 7 -6.73 -11.51 -3.64
CA GLN A 7 -5.71 -12.56 -3.58
C GLN A 7 -6.11 -13.78 -4.40
N VAL A 8 -7.38 -14.21 -4.32
CA VAL A 8 -7.88 -15.33 -5.13
C VAL A 8 -7.79 -15.02 -6.62
N PHE A 9 -8.14 -13.80 -7.03
CA PHE A 9 -8.00 -13.37 -8.43
C PHE A 9 -6.54 -13.39 -8.89
N VAL A 10 -5.63 -12.80 -8.12
CA VAL A 10 -4.18 -12.80 -8.42
C VAL A 10 -3.63 -14.22 -8.50
N ASN A 11 -3.97 -15.09 -7.54
CA ASN A 11 -3.52 -16.47 -7.54
C ASN A 11 -4.03 -17.25 -8.76
N ARG A 12 -5.22 -16.94 -9.27
CA ARG A 12 -5.74 -17.52 -10.53
C ARG A 12 -4.94 -17.05 -11.73
N CYS A 13 -4.62 -15.76 -11.81
CA CYS A 13 -3.78 -15.21 -12.87
C CYS A 13 -2.38 -15.84 -12.86
N LEU A 14 -1.74 -15.93 -11.69
CA LEU A 14 -0.39 -16.49 -11.56
C LEU A 14 -0.35 -17.97 -11.97
N ARG A 15 -1.35 -18.79 -11.59
CA ARG A 15 -1.43 -20.19 -12.04
C ARG A 15 -1.54 -20.30 -13.57
N ARG A 16 -2.33 -19.43 -14.20
CA ARG A 16 -2.45 -19.40 -15.66
C ARG A 16 -1.14 -18.99 -16.33
N ILE A 17 -0.42 -18.00 -15.77
CA ILE A 17 0.88 -17.55 -16.28
C ILE A 17 1.92 -18.67 -16.18
N LEU A 18 1.91 -19.43 -15.08
CA LEU A 18 2.80 -20.58 -14.89
C LEU A 18 2.35 -21.84 -15.65
N GLY A 19 1.19 -21.82 -16.31
CA GLY A 19 0.66 -22.99 -17.02
C GLY A 19 0.23 -24.14 -16.10
N VAL A 20 -0.13 -23.87 -14.85
CA VAL A 20 -0.61 -24.90 -13.91
C VAL A 20 -2.07 -25.24 -14.23
N TRP A 21 -2.28 -26.44 -14.76
CA TRP A 21 -3.57 -27.01 -15.08
C TRP A 21 -3.77 -28.31 -14.33
N TRP A 22 -5.02 -28.75 -14.21
CA TRP A 22 -5.30 -30.08 -13.66
C TRP A 22 -4.60 -31.16 -14.54
N PRO A 23 -3.99 -32.23 -13.95
CA PRO A 23 -4.04 -32.65 -12.55
C PRO A 23 -3.01 -31.99 -11.63
N ASP A 24 -2.14 -31.12 -12.16
CA ASP A 24 -1.09 -30.47 -11.38
C ASP A 24 -1.69 -29.53 -10.33
N THR A 25 -1.24 -29.69 -9.09
CA THR A 25 -1.69 -28.88 -7.95
C THR A 25 -0.48 -28.28 -7.25
N ILE A 26 -0.52 -26.96 -7.05
CA ILE A 26 0.49 -26.23 -6.28
C ILE A 26 -0.17 -25.47 -5.13
N SER A 27 0.51 -25.45 -3.99
CA SER A 27 0.09 -24.65 -2.84
C SER A 27 0.16 -23.15 -3.16
N ASN A 28 -0.62 -22.33 -2.45
CA ASN A 28 -0.55 -20.88 -2.64
C ASN A 28 0.81 -20.30 -2.22
N ASP A 29 1.45 -20.88 -1.20
CA ASP A 29 2.77 -20.41 -0.73
C ASP A 29 3.88 -20.76 -1.72
N GLU A 30 3.80 -21.92 -2.37
CA GLU A 30 4.70 -22.29 -3.46
C GLU A 30 4.48 -21.45 -4.71
N LEU A 31 3.22 -21.16 -5.06
CA LEU A 31 2.88 -20.25 -6.17
C LEU A 31 3.51 -18.86 -5.99
N LEU A 32 3.45 -18.30 -4.77
CA LEU A 32 4.04 -17.00 -4.48
C LEU A 32 5.57 -17.06 -4.50
N ARG A 33 6.17 -18.12 -3.95
CA ARG A 33 7.62 -18.33 -3.97
C ARG A 33 8.18 -18.47 -5.38
N SER A 34 7.54 -19.28 -6.23
CA SER A 34 7.99 -19.51 -7.61
C SER A 34 7.88 -18.26 -8.49
N THR A 35 6.90 -17.40 -8.22
CA THR A 35 6.69 -16.14 -8.95
C THR A 35 7.38 -14.93 -8.31
N GLN A 36 8.06 -15.13 -7.17
CA GLN A 36 8.65 -14.07 -6.34
C GLN A 36 7.65 -12.95 -6.01
N GLN A 37 6.35 -13.29 -5.92
CA GLN A 37 5.29 -12.34 -5.62
C GLN A 37 5.01 -12.30 -4.12
N LEU A 38 4.64 -11.12 -3.63
CA LEU A 38 4.10 -10.95 -2.29
C LEU A 38 2.57 -11.10 -2.30
N PRO A 39 1.94 -11.38 -1.14
CA PRO A 39 0.50 -11.25 -1.01
C PRO A 39 0.02 -9.88 -1.49
N ILE A 40 -1.10 -9.82 -2.21
CA ILE A 40 -1.55 -8.61 -2.89
C ILE A 40 -1.79 -7.44 -1.92
N ALA A 41 -2.19 -7.73 -0.68
CA ALA A 41 -2.38 -6.71 0.35
C ALA A 41 -1.06 -6.02 0.71
N VAL A 42 0.03 -6.79 0.78
CA VAL A 42 1.38 -6.28 1.07
C VAL A 42 1.87 -5.44 -0.10
N GLU A 43 1.68 -5.90 -1.33
CA GLU A 43 2.07 -5.15 -2.53
C GLU A 43 1.30 -3.84 -2.67
N VAL A 44 -0.02 -3.84 -2.42
CA VAL A 44 -0.84 -2.62 -2.41
C VAL A 44 -0.37 -1.65 -1.32
N LYS A 45 -0.06 -2.15 -0.12
CA LYS A 45 0.50 -1.34 0.98
C LYS A 45 1.85 -0.72 0.57
N ARG A 46 2.76 -1.53 0.01
CA ARG A 46 4.07 -1.07 -0.48
C ARG A 46 3.93 0.05 -1.50
N ARG A 47 3.11 -0.15 -2.53
CA ARG A 47 2.89 0.87 -3.59
C ARG A 47 2.26 2.14 -3.05
N LYS A 48 1.29 2.01 -2.14
CA LYS A 48 0.68 3.15 -1.43
C LYS A 48 1.75 3.98 -0.73
N TRP A 49 2.62 3.35 0.06
CA TRP A 49 3.68 4.07 0.79
C TRP A 49 4.79 4.60 -0.12
N GLN A 50 5.15 3.91 -1.19
CA GLN A 50 6.06 4.46 -2.21
C GLN A 50 5.50 5.73 -2.85
N TRP A 51 4.22 5.74 -3.22
CA TRP A 51 3.54 6.89 -3.78
C TRP A 51 3.49 8.06 -2.78
N ILE A 52 3.17 7.80 -1.51
CA ILE A 52 3.19 8.83 -0.45
C ILE A 52 4.55 9.50 -0.34
N GLY A 53 5.63 8.71 -0.29
CA GLY A 53 6.98 9.27 -0.23
C GLY A 53 7.32 10.10 -1.47
N HIS A 54 6.91 9.65 -2.66
CA HIS A 54 7.09 10.42 -3.89
C HIS A 54 6.36 11.77 -3.82
N THR A 55 5.10 11.77 -3.40
CA THR A 55 4.28 12.98 -3.25
C THR A 55 4.85 13.92 -2.18
N LEU A 56 5.28 13.42 -1.02
CA LEU A 56 5.86 14.23 0.06
C LEU A 56 7.21 14.86 -0.31
N ARG A 57 7.94 14.25 -1.26
CA ARG A 57 9.18 14.80 -1.78
C ARG A 57 8.98 15.84 -2.87
N LYS A 58 7.78 15.94 -3.47
CA LYS A 58 7.48 17.04 -4.37
C LYS A 58 7.62 18.37 -3.61
N GLY A 59 8.12 19.39 -4.32
CA GLY A 59 8.28 20.74 -3.77
C GLY A 59 6.93 21.37 -3.43
N GLU A 60 6.96 22.46 -2.67
CA GLU A 60 5.77 23.21 -2.31
C GLU A 60 5.06 23.73 -3.57
N GLY A 61 3.72 23.75 -3.56
CA GLY A 61 2.89 24.11 -4.71
C GLY A 61 2.60 22.95 -5.68
N ALA A 62 3.07 21.73 -5.39
CA ALA A 62 2.65 20.55 -6.14
C ALA A 62 1.22 20.15 -5.77
N VAL A 63 0.34 20.10 -6.77
CA VAL A 63 -1.09 19.74 -6.61
C VAL A 63 -1.28 18.42 -5.85
N GLU A 64 -0.39 17.44 -6.05
CA GLU A 64 -0.50 16.16 -5.36
C GLU A 64 -0.18 16.26 -3.88
N GLN A 65 0.77 17.13 -3.51
CA GLN A 65 1.12 17.38 -2.11
C GLN A 65 -0.02 18.12 -1.41
N GLU A 66 -0.57 19.16 -2.04
CA GLU A 66 -1.74 19.88 -1.53
C GLU A 66 -2.94 18.94 -1.36
N ALA A 67 -3.22 18.10 -2.36
CA ALA A 67 -4.32 17.14 -2.31
C ALA A 67 -4.12 16.07 -1.21
N LEU A 68 -2.88 15.60 -1.01
CA LEU A 68 -2.54 14.69 0.09
C LEU A 68 -2.74 15.35 1.45
N GLU A 69 -2.49 16.66 1.52
CA GLU A 69 -2.61 17.43 2.75
C GLU A 69 -4.00 17.95 3.04
N TRP A 70 -4.86 17.98 2.03
CA TRP A 70 -6.15 18.58 2.11
C TRP A 70 -7.06 17.90 3.15
N ASN A 71 -7.52 18.68 4.11
CA ASN A 71 -8.53 18.29 5.09
C ASN A 71 -9.87 18.95 4.73
N PRO A 72 -10.73 18.29 3.93
CA PRO A 72 -11.99 18.89 3.50
C PRO A 72 -12.90 19.13 4.71
N GLN A 73 -13.31 20.38 4.89
CA GLN A 73 -14.25 20.79 5.93
C GLN A 73 -15.69 20.49 5.52
N GLY A 74 -16.58 20.36 6.52
CA GLY A 74 -18.01 20.21 6.31
C GLY A 74 -18.55 18.77 6.37
N TYR A 75 -19.82 18.62 5.97
CA TYR A 75 -20.56 17.37 6.12
C TYR A 75 -20.22 16.35 5.02
N ARG A 76 -20.12 15.07 5.39
CA ARG A 76 -19.93 13.96 4.44
C ARG A 76 -21.27 13.42 3.97
N ARG A 77 -21.52 13.48 2.66
CA ARG A 77 -22.66 12.83 2.03
C ARG A 77 -22.64 11.30 2.22
N ARG A 78 -23.83 10.71 2.28
CA ARG A 78 -24.02 9.25 2.32
C ARG A 78 -23.38 8.61 1.09
N GLY A 79 -22.77 7.43 1.26
CA GLY A 79 -22.07 6.69 0.19
C GLY A 79 -20.57 6.97 0.06
N ARG A 80 -20.05 8.07 0.64
CA ARG A 80 -18.60 8.33 0.64
C ARG A 80 -17.85 7.35 1.55
N PRO A 81 -16.65 6.87 1.18
CA PRO A 81 -15.81 6.07 2.07
C PRO A 81 -15.60 6.73 3.44
N ARG A 82 -15.71 5.93 4.52
CA ARG A 82 -15.60 6.40 5.91
C ARG A 82 -14.20 6.95 6.23
N MET A 83 -13.18 6.38 5.62
CA MET A 83 -11.78 6.80 5.75
C MET A 83 -11.38 7.69 4.58
N THR A 84 -10.71 8.80 4.87
CA THR A 84 -9.96 9.58 3.88
C THR A 84 -8.58 8.98 3.70
N TRP A 85 -7.91 9.33 2.59
CA TRP A 85 -6.51 8.97 2.36
C TRP A 85 -5.62 9.36 3.56
N ARG A 86 -5.62 10.64 3.97
CA ARG A 86 -4.87 11.13 5.14
C ARG A 86 -5.12 10.31 6.41
N ARG A 87 -6.39 10.12 6.81
CA ARG A 87 -6.72 9.32 8.02
C ARG A 87 -6.28 7.87 7.90
N SER A 88 -6.39 7.26 6.72
CA SER A 88 -5.93 5.87 6.53
C SER A 88 -4.42 5.74 6.70
N ILE A 89 -3.67 6.76 6.26
CA ILE A 89 -2.22 6.80 6.37
C ILE A 89 -1.80 7.07 7.82
N GLU A 90 -2.45 8.01 8.49
CA GLU A 90 -2.20 8.30 9.92
C GLU A 90 -2.46 7.08 10.80
N VAL A 91 -3.55 6.33 10.56
CA VAL A 91 -3.82 5.08 11.28
C VAL A 91 -2.75 4.03 11.02
N GLU A 92 -2.26 3.92 9.78
CA GLU A 92 -1.16 3.00 9.46
C GLU A 92 0.19 3.45 10.06
N ALA A 93 0.49 4.74 10.06
CA ALA A 93 1.68 5.33 10.66
C ALA A 93 1.68 5.17 12.19
N ALA A 94 0.51 5.33 12.83
CA ALA A 94 0.35 5.16 14.26
C ALA A 94 0.66 3.74 14.72
N LYS A 95 0.38 2.71 13.89
CA LYS A 95 0.73 1.31 14.19
C LYS A 95 2.23 1.08 14.30
N VAL A 96 3.04 1.94 13.69
CA VAL A 96 4.52 1.91 13.77
C VAL A 96 5.06 3.07 14.62
N GLY A 97 4.21 3.71 15.43
CA GLY A 97 4.61 4.76 16.37
C GLY A 97 5.12 6.04 15.71
N LYS A 98 4.75 6.31 14.45
CA LYS A 98 5.18 7.52 13.72
C LYS A 98 4.03 8.51 13.57
N SER A 99 4.30 9.76 13.93
CA SER A 99 3.41 10.89 13.63
C SER A 99 3.55 11.31 12.16
N TRP A 100 2.55 12.03 11.63
CA TRP A 100 2.59 12.54 10.26
C TRP A 100 3.81 13.43 9.98
N ASN A 101 4.21 14.27 10.95
CA ASN A 101 5.38 15.13 10.82
C ASN A 101 6.68 14.32 10.73
N GLN A 102 6.79 13.24 11.51
CA GLN A 102 7.93 12.32 11.41
C GLN A 102 7.97 11.60 10.06
N ILE A 103 6.81 11.20 9.52
CA ILE A 103 6.71 10.62 8.17
C ILE A 103 7.16 11.62 7.10
N ARG A 104 6.77 12.90 7.20
CA ARG A 104 7.19 13.95 6.28
C ARG A 104 8.71 14.17 6.32
N ALA A 105 9.30 14.19 7.51
CA ALA A 105 10.75 14.31 7.68
C ALA A 105 11.47 13.08 7.09
N LEU A 106 11.04 11.87 7.44
CA LEU A 106 11.62 10.61 6.98
C LEU A 106 11.53 10.46 5.45
N ALA A 107 10.46 10.97 4.82
CA ALA A 107 10.29 10.92 3.38
C ALA A 107 11.36 11.70 2.60
N ARG A 108 12.05 12.67 3.22
CA ARG A 108 13.11 13.46 2.56
C ARG A 108 14.33 12.61 2.24
N ASP A 109 14.70 11.72 3.15
CA ASP A 109 15.76 10.75 2.90
C ASP A 109 15.19 9.53 2.15
N ARG A 110 15.74 9.25 0.97
CA ARG A 110 15.24 8.16 0.12
C ARG A 110 15.59 6.78 0.68
N GLU A 111 16.74 6.65 1.33
CA GLU A 111 17.20 5.39 1.88
C GLU A 111 16.44 5.05 3.16
N GLU A 112 16.31 6.00 4.09
CA GLU A 112 15.47 5.83 5.29
C GLU A 112 14.03 5.54 4.91
N TRP A 113 13.48 6.25 3.90
CA TRP A 113 12.14 5.97 3.39
C TRP A 113 12.00 4.55 2.86
N ARG A 114 12.96 4.08 2.05
CA ARG A 114 12.95 2.72 1.51
C ARG A 114 12.98 1.68 2.64
N ASN A 115 13.83 1.89 3.64
CA ASN A 115 13.96 1.00 4.80
C ASN A 115 12.68 0.98 5.63
N PHE A 116 12.08 2.14 5.88
CA PHE A 116 10.80 2.27 6.57
C PHE A 116 9.66 1.55 5.84
N VAL A 117 9.54 1.74 4.52
CA VAL A 117 8.51 1.06 3.72
C VAL A 117 8.74 -0.45 3.68
N SER A 118 9.99 -0.90 3.61
CA SER A 118 10.33 -2.31 3.69
C SER A 118 9.87 -2.91 5.02
N ALA A 119 10.23 -2.29 6.15
CA ALA A 119 9.82 -2.73 7.48
C ALA A 119 8.29 -2.78 7.64
N LEU A 120 7.57 -1.77 7.13
CA LEU A 120 6.11 -1.74 7.10
C LEU A 120 5.49 -2.88 6.29
N CYS A 121 6.18 -3.42 5.30
CA CYS A 121 5.65 -4.47 4.41
C CYS A 121 6.13 -5.87 4.81
N SER A 122 7.11 -5.97 5.70
CA SER A 122 7.56 -7.23 6.29
C SER A 122 6.78 -7.62 7.56
N SER A 123 6.01 -6.68 8.14
CA SER A 123 5.15 -6.87 9.32
C SER A 123 3.78 -7.46 9.01
#